data_AF-A0A9P8AYW6-F1
#
_entry.id   AF-A0A9P8AYW6-F1
#
_cell.length_a   1.000
_cell.length_b   1.000
_cell.length_c   1.000
_cell.angle_alpha   90.00
_cell.angle_beta   90.00
_cell.angle_gamma   90.00
#
_symmetry.space_group_name_H-M   'P 1'
#
loop_
_entity.id
_entity.type
_entity.pdbx_description
1 polymer ?
#
loop_
_entity_poly.entity_id
_entity_poly.type
_entity_poly.pdbx_seq_one_letter_code
_entity_poly.pdbx_strand_id
1 'polypeptide(L)'
;MSIDVDEAIKLIRDMATMIDPDEDYLSIAETKDRIATSKADRKKTVDDAHADFKALAKTLDAARTSSTRPSSVLSAEAHASALNELDVSGLTLGKAISGMEGLVASKEAELSSLKERARQLEDCDPAAEHERELDSTALRLRIFKGLGFEPIHDNKGNLTKMLVGSLTGDIQCVQFDGRHTEVEYTEQLWTAAIS
;
A
#
# COMPACT_ATOMS: atom_id res chain seq x y z
N MET A 1 88.35 54.96 73.17
CA MET A 1 87.63 56.16 72.69
C MET A 1 86.46 56.38 73.61
N SER A 2 86.59 57.33 74.55
CA SER A 2 85.50 57.73 75.44
C SER A 2 84.60 58.66 74.63
N ILE A 3 83.35 58.27 74.41
CA ILE A 3 82.36 59.15 73.78
C ILE A 3 82.16 60.32 74.74
N ASP A 4 82.26 61.55 74.23
CA ASP A 4 81.99 62.75 75.00
C ASP A 4 80.49 62.80 75.35
N VAL A 5 80.19 62.93 76.64
CA VAL A 5 78.81 62.79 77.15
C VAL A 5 77.94 63.92 76.63
N ASP A 6 78.50 65.12 76.42
CA ASP A 6 77.79 66.27 75.87
C ASP A 6 77.46 66.12 74.38
N GLU A 7 78.34 65.46 73.62
CA GLU A 7 78.10 65.11 72.22
C GLU A 7 77.00 64.04 72.08
N ALA A 8 77.00 63.06 72.98
CA ALA A 8 75.93 62.05 73.05
C ALA A 8 74.56 62.67 73.43
N ILE A 9 74.53 63.64 74.34
CA ILE A 9 73.29 64.35 74.73
C ILE A 9 72.73 65.17 73.55
N LYS A 10 73.60 65.84 72.78
CA LYS A 10 73.18 66.55 71.57
C LYS A 10 72.60 65.60 70.52
N LEU A 11 73.28 64.48 70.26
CA LEU A 11 72.82 63.48 69.30
C LEU A 11 71.45 62.92 69.66
N ILE A 12 71.23 62.58 70.94
CA ILE A 12 69.94 62.08 71.44
C ILE A 12 68.83 63.13 71.26
N ARG A 13 69.14 64.41 71.49
CA ARG A 13 68.18 65.51 71.31
C ARG A 13 67.83 65.73 69.84
N ASP A 14 68.82 65.67 68.95
CA ASP A 14 68.61 65.79 67.50
C ASP A 14 67.79 64.60 66.98
N MET A 15 68.06 63.38 67.46
CA MET A 15 67.26 62.19 67.15
C MET A 15 65.81 62.33 67.62
N ALA A 16 65.57 62.92 68.80
CA ALA A 16 64.22 63.16 69.30
C ALA A 16 63.41 64.15 68.43
N THR A 17 64.09 65.05 67.71
CA THR A 17 63.43 65.96 66.75
C THR A 17 63.18 65.35 65.38
N MET A 18 63.89 64.25 65.03
CA MET A 18 63.65 63.51 63.79
C MET A 18 62.50 62.51 63.89
N ILE A 19 62.07 62.15 65.11
CA ILE A 19 60.99 61.20 65.33
C ILE A 19 59.70 62.00 65.55
N ASP A 20 58.75 61.88 64.62
CA ASP A 20 57.38 62.40 64.75
C ASP A 20 56.40 61.23 64.95
N PRO A 21 56.04 60.91 66.21
CA PRO A 21 55.11 59.83 66.50
C PRO A 21 53.69 60.06 65.96
N ASP A 22 53.29 61.32 65.75
CA ASP A 22 51.95 61.67 65.28
C ASP A 22 51.84 61.41 63.77
N GLU A 23 52.88 61.72 63.00
CA GLU A 23 52.98 61.38 61.57
C GLU A 23 53.01 59.86 61.36
N ASP A 24 53.80 59.14 62.15
CA ASP A 24 53.85 57.66 62.11
C ASP A 24 52.49 57.04 62.46
N TYR A 25 51.78 57.59 63.45
CA TYR A 25 50.45 57.12 63.83
C TYR A 25 49.44 57.32 62.69
N LEU A 26 49.43 58.50 62.07
CA LEU A 26 48.58 58.81 60.91
C LEU A 26 48.86 57.85 59.75
N SER A 27 50.13 57.61 59.43
CA SER A 27 50.55 56.66 58.39
C SER A 27 50.07 55.22 58.68
N ILE A 28 50.17 54.76 59.93
CA ILE A 28 49.68 53.45 60.34
C ILE A 28 48.15 53.38 60.24
N ALA A 29 47.44 54.43 60.66
CA ALA A 29 45.98 54.50 60.59
C ALA A 29 45.50 54.45 59.13
N GLU A 30 46.08 55.26 58.24
CA GLU A 30 45.77 55.20 56.81
C GLU A 30 46.09 53.84 56.19
N THR A 31 47.21 53.23 56.58
CA THR A 31 47.60 51.91 56.09
C THR A 31 46.60 50.85 56.54
N LYS A 32 46.11 50.91 57.77
CA LYS A 32 45.05 50.03 58.27
C LYS A 32 43.76 50.19 57.47
N ASP A 33 43.34 51.42 57.18
CA ASP A 33 42.14 51.67 56.39
C ASP A 33 42.30 51.18 54.94
N ARG A 34 43.47 51.39 54.33
CA ARG A 34 43.80 50.82 53.01
C ARG A 34 43.75 49.29 53.02
N ILE A 35 44.29 48.64 54.05
CA ILE A 35 44.25 47.18 54.20
C ILE A 35 42.81 46.68 54.41
N ALA A 36 42.02 47.37 55.24
CA ALA A 36 40.63 47.02 55.49
C ALA A 36 39.79 47.10 54.20
N THR A 37 39.98 48.18 53.44
CA THR A 37 39.31 48.39 52.15
C THR A 37 39.74 47.32 51.13
N SER A 38 41.04 47.09 51.00
CA SER A 38 41.57 46.05 50.10
C SER A 38 41.04 44.65 50.46
N LYS A 39 40.90 44.33 51.75
CA LYS A 39 40.34 43.07 52.21
C LYS A 39 38.85 42.95 51.88
N ALA A 40 38.09 44.03 52.01
CA ALA A 40 36.68 44.06 51.64
C ALA A 40 36.49 43.85 50.14
N ASP A 41 37.28 44.54 49.30
CA ASP A 41 37.25 44.38 47.84
C ASP A 41 37.64 42.96 47.43
N ARG A 42 38.70 42.42 48.03
CA ARG A 42 39.17 41.06 47.74
C ARG A 42 38.17 40.00 48.18
N LYS A 43 37.44 40.24 49.27
CA LYS A 43 36.33 39.37 49.69
C LYS A 43 35.17 39.44 48.69
N LYS A 44 34.80 40.65 48.26
CA LYS A 44 33.74 40.84 47.27
C LYS A 44 34.06 40.15 45.95
N THR A 45 35.28 40.30 45.43
CA THR A 45 35.67 39.65 44.16
C THR A 45 35.65 38.12 44.26
N VAL A 46 36.03 37.55 45.41
CA VAL A 46 35.93 36.11 45.65
C VAL A 46 34.47 35.66 45.73
N ASP A 47 33.63 36.41 46.44
CA ASP A 47 32.20 36.10 46.57
C ASP A 47 31.49 36.20 45.19
N ASP A 48 31.81 37.22 44.39
CA ASP A 48 31.31 37.40 43.02
C ASP A 48 31.78 36.25 42.10
N ALA A 49 33.07 35.89 42.13
CA ALA A 49 33.61 34.79 41.35
C ALA A 49 32.97 33.43 41.73
N HIS A 50 32.67 33.22 43.01
CA HIS A 50 31.94 32.03 43.46
C HIS A 50 30.49 32.01 42.98
N ALA A 51 29.82 33.17 42.95
CA ALA A 51 28.47 33.29 42.41
C ALA A 51 28.44 32.97 40.90
N ASP A 52 29.38 33.53 40.14
CA ASP A 52 29.53 33.27 38.70
C ASP A 52 29.84 31.81 38.41
N PHE A 53 30.77 31.20 39.17
CA PHE A 53 31.09 29.79 39.05
C PHE A 53 29.85 28.91 39.29
N LYS A 54 29.05 29.21 40.32
CA LYS A 54 27.82 28.48 40.62
C LYS A 54 26.75 28.66 39.54
N ALA A 55 26.65 29.85 38.95
CA ALA A 55 25.76 30.11 37.83
C ALA A 55 26.17 29.29 36.60
N LEU A 56 27.46 29.34 36.24
CA LEU A 56 28.02 28.57 35.12
C LEU A 56 27.85 27.06 35.33
N ALA A 57 28.11 26.55 36.53
CA ALA A 57 27.92 25.13 36.86
C ALA A 57 26.45 24.70 36.64
N LYS A 58 25.48 25.50 37.10
CA LYS A 58 24.06 25.23 36.85
C LYS A 58 23.71 25.24 35.36
N THR A 59 24.24 26.19 34.59
CA THR A 59 24.01 26.23 33.14
C THR A 59 24.63 25.03 32.43
N LEU A 60 25.80 24.56 32.89
CA LEU A 60 26.46 23.38 32.36
C LEU A 60 25.68 22.10 32.67
N ASP A 61 25.15 21.97 33.89
CA ASP A 61 24.31 20.82 34.24
C ASP A 61 23.00 20.83 33.44
N ALA A 62 22.35 21.99 33.29
CA ALA A 62 21.18 22.13 32.42
C ALA A 62 21.49 21.77 30.96
N ALA A 63 22.63 22.23 30.44
CA ALA A 63 23.09 21.89 29.09
C ALA A 63 23.45 20.39 28.96
N ARG A 64 24.01 19.75 29.99
CA ARG A 64 24.24 18.29 30.02
C ARG A 64 22.93 17.53 30.01
N THR A 65 21.97 17.91 30.84
CA THR A 65 20.64 17.29 30.85
C THR A 65 19.93 17.48 29.51
N SER A 66 20.07 18.65 28.88
CA SER A 66 19.49 18.93 27.56
C SER A 66 20.20 18.25 26.39
N SER A 67 21.52 18.02 26.48
CA SER A 67 22.31 17.38 25.42
C SER A 67 22.32 15.87 25.53
N THR A 68 22.06 15.33 26.73
CA THR A 68 21.85 13.90 26.90
C THR A 68 20.47 13.57 26.35
N ARG A 69 20.42 12.64 25.39
CA ARG A 69 19.16 12.18 24.82
C ARG A 69 18.27 11.66 25.96
N PRO A 70 17.04 12.18 26.15
CA PRO A 70 16.17 11.70 27.20
C PRO A 70 15.91 10.20 27.01
N SER A 71 15.91 9.44 28.11
CA SER A 71 15.72 7.98 28.09
C SER A 71 14.37 7.52 27.51
N SER A 72 13.44 8.45 27.35
CA SER A 72 12.17 8.25 26.65
C SER A 72 12.32 8.11 25.13
N VAL A 73 13.45 8.50 24.55
CA VAL A 73 13.68 8.41 23.10
C VAL A 73 14.53 7.19 22.81
N LEU A 74 14.00 6.29 21.98
CA LEU A 74 14.66 5.07 21.50
C LEU A 74 16.12 5.36 21.10
N SER A 75 17.05 4.45 21.39
CA SER A 75 18.46 4.57 20.96
C SER A 75 18.56 4.77 19.44
N ALA A 76 19.68 5.31 18.95
CA ALA A 76 19.82 5.60 17.52
C ALA A 76 19.63 4.34 16.66
N GLU A 77 20.13 3.21 17.16
CA GLU A 77 19.96 1.88 16.57
C GLU A 77 18.51 1.40 16.65
N ALA A 78 17.84 1.56 17.79
CA ALA A 78 16.43 1.15 17.94
C ALA A 78 15.50 1.99 17.05
N HIS A 79 15.80 3.27 16.88
CA HIS A 79 15.07 4.14 15.94
C HIS A 79 15.31 3.74 14.48
N ALA A 80 16.56 3.41 14.12
CA ALA A 80 16.87 2.91 12.77
C ALA A 80 16.17 1.57 12.48
N SER A 81 16.13 0.66 13.46
CA SER A 81 15.37 -0.60 13.35
C SER A 81 13.88 -0.34 13.13
N ALA A 82 13.29 0.55 13.93
CA ALA A 82 11.87 0.89 13.82
C ALA A 82 11.53 1.53 12.45
N LEU A 83 12.40 2.39 11.93
CA LEU A 83 12.23 2.95 10.58
C LEU A 83 12.30 1.87 9.49
N ASN A 84 13.26 0.96 9.59
CA ASN A 84 13.40 -0.12 8.63
C ASN A 84 12.20 -1.08 8.67
N GLU A 85 11.70 -1.40 9.87
CA GLU A 85 10.46 -2.18 10.04
C GLU A 85 9.26 -1.47 9.41
N LEU A 86 9.16 -0.15 9.59
CA LEU A 86 8.10 0.65 8.99
C LEU A 86 8.20 0.65 7.46
N ASP A 87 9.39 0.82 6.89
CA ASP A 87 9.63 0.78 5.44
C ASP A 87 9.27 -0.59 4.85
N VAL A 88 9.67 -1.68 5.52
CA VAL A 88 9.28 -3.04 5.14
C VAL A 88 7.76 -3.22 5.19
N SER A 89 7.10 -2.69 6.23
CA SER A 89 5.64 -2.75 6.33
C SER A 89 4.94 -1.96 5.21
N GLY A 90 5.48 -0.78 4.85
CA GLY A 90 4.95 0.03 3.75
C GLY A 90 5.10 -0.67 2.41
N LEU A 91 6.26 -1.29 2.14
CA LEU A 91 6.50 -2.05 0.91
C LEU A 91 5.63 -3.31 0.82
N THR A 92 5.40 -4.02 1.93
CA THR A 92 4.53 -5.21 1.93
C THR A 92 3.08 -4.84 1.70
N LEU A 93 2.61 -3.75 2.33
CA LEU A 93 1.26 -3.23 2.13
C LEU A 93 1.05 -2.74 0.69
N GLY A 94 2.01 -2.02 0.13
CA GLY A 94 1.96 -1.59 -1.28
C GLY A 94 1.87 -2.78 -2.25
N LYS A 95 2.66 -3.84 -2.02
CA LYS A 95 2.57 -5.08 -2.81
C LYS A 95 1.22 -5.77 -2.67
N ALA A 96 0.66 -5.80 -1.46
CA ALA A 96 -0.65 -6.39 -1.21
C ALA A 96 -1.76 -5.61 -1.94
N ILE A 97 -1.72 -4.27 -1.92
CA ILE A 97 -2.65 -3.42 -2.67
C ILE A 97 -2.55 -3.72 -4.15
N SER A 98 -1.36 -3.67 -4.75
CA SER A 98 -1.19 -3.94 -6.18
C SER A 98 -1.64 -5.35 -6.57
N GLY A 99 -1.43 -6.35 -5.72
CA GLY A 99 -1.94 -7.70 -5.92
C GLY A 99 -3.47 -7.76 -5.91
N MET A 100 -4.11 -7.06 -4.96
CA MET A 100 -5.57 -6.97 -4.89
C MET A 100 -6.16 -6.21 -6.08
N GLU A 101 -5.56 -5.10 -6.50
CA GLU A 101 -5.97 -4.35 -7.69
C GLU A 101 -5.90 -5.21 -8.95
N GLY A 102 -4.83 -6.01 -9.11
CA GLY A 102 -4.72 -6.96 -10.23
C GLY A 102 -5.82 -8.03 -10.20
N LEU A 103 -6.18 -8.54 -9.03
CA LEU A 103 -7.29 -9.50 -8.87
C LEU A 103 -8.64 -8.86 -9.22
N VAL A 104 -8.88 -7.62 -8.77
CA VAL A 104 -10.10 -6.87 -9.11
C VAL A 104 -10.18 -6.66 -10.62
N ALA A 105 -9.12 -6.18 -11.26
CA ALA A 105 -9.09 -5.98 -12.70
C ALA A 105 -9.36 -7.28 -13.49
N SER A 106 -8.80 -8.40 -13.04
CA SER A 106 -9.07 -9.72 -13.64
C SER A 106 -10.54 -10.11 -13.49
N LYS A 107 -11.13 -9.94 -12.29
CA LYS A 107 -12.54 -10.25 -12.04
C LYS A 107 -13.49 -9.34 -12.81
N GLU A 108 -13.16 -8.07 -12.95
CA GLU A 108 -13.93 -7.13 -13.77
C GLU A 108 -13.90 -7.52 -15.25
N ALA A 109 -12.75 -7.96 -15.77
CA ALA A 109 -12.64 -8.47 -17.13
C ALA A 109 -13.46 -9.75 -17.34
N GLU A 110 -13.41 -10.70 -16.41
CA GLU A 110 -14.24 -11.91 -16.43
C GLU A 110 -15.73 -11.56 -16.41
N LEU A 111 -16.14 -10.63 -15.53
CA LEU A 111 -17.53 -10.20 -15.37
C LEU A 111 -18.03 -9.52 -16.66
N SER A 112 -17.20 -8.67 -17.28
CA SER A 112 -17.49 -8.05 -18.57
C SER A 112 -17.69 -9.10 -19.68
N SER A 113 -16.79 -10.09 -19.77
CA SER A 113 -16.90 -11.20 -20.72
C SER A 113 -18.15 -12.04 -20.50
N LEU A 114 -18.49 -12.36 -19.25
CA LEU A 114 -19.72 -13.09 -18.93
C LEU A 114 -20.98 -12.30 -19.29
N LYS A 115 -20.99 -10.99 -19.03
CA LYS A 115 -22.11 -10.11 -19.40
C LYS A 115 -22.32 -10.08 -20.91
N GLU A 116 -21.23 -9.97 -21.67
CA GLU A 116 -21.30 -9.99 -23.13
C GLU A 116 -21.83 -11.33 -23.64
N ARG A 117 -21.35 -12.46 -23.10
CA ARG A 117 -21.88 -13.79 -23.44
C ARG A 117 -23.34 -13.97 -23.06
N ALA A 118 -23.75 -13.46 -21.90
CA ALA A 118 -25.14 -13.51 -21.46
C ALA A 118 -26.04 -12.74 -22.42
N ARG A 119 -25.61 -11.55 -22.84
CA ARG A 119 -26.33 -10.74 -23.83
C ARG A 119 -26.46 -11.45 -25.18
N GLN A 120 -25.37 -12.05 -25.67
CA GLN A 120 -25.40 -12.85 -26.90
C GLN A 120 -26.40 -14.01 -26.80
N LEU A 121 -26.51 -14.63 -25.63
CA LEU A 121 -27.45 -15.73 -25.40
C LEU A 121 -28.90 -15.25 -25.27
N GLU A 122 -29.13 -14.06 -24.70
CA GLU A 122 -30.44 -13.41 -24.65
C GLU A 122 -30.93 -12.98 -26.05
N ASP A 123 -30.01 -12.56 -26.92
CA ASP A 123 -30.32 -12.15 -28.29
C ASP A 123 -30.55 -13.35 -29.25
N CYS A 124 -30.00 -14.52 -28.94
CA CYS A 124 -30.21 -15.75 -29.71
C CYS A 124 -31.55 -16.42 -29.34
N ASP A 125 -32.53 -16.39 -30.24
CA ASP A 125 -33.75 -17.22 -30.15
C ASP A 125 -33.51 -18.59 -30.80
N PRO A 126 -33.38 -19.68 -30.01
CA PRO A 126 -33.10 -21.01 -30.55
C PRO A 126 -34.21 -21.55 -31.44
N ALA A 127 -35.46 -21.12 -31.25
CA ALA A 127 -36.58 -21.57 -32.06
C ALA A 127 -36.49 -20.98 -33.48
N ALA A 128 -36.18 -19.68 -33.58
CA ALA A 128 -35.98 -19.00 -34.86
C ALA A 128 -34.72 -19.47 -35.61
N GLU A 129 -33.63 -19.77 -34.88
CA GLU A 129 -32.41 -20.33 -35.50
C GLU A 129 -32.64 -21.76 -36.00
N HIS A 130 -33.32 -22.60 -35.22
CA HIS A 130 -33.61 -23.98 -35.63
C HIS A 130 -34.55 -24.05 -36.84
N GLU A 131 -35.52 -23.13 -36.94
CA GLU A 131 -36.40 -23.01 -38.11
C GLU A 131 -35.64 -22.55 -39.37
N ARG A 132 -34.56 -21.76 -39.21
CA ARG A 132 -33.69 -21.33 -40.31
C ARG A 132 -32.66 -22.39 -40.72
N GLU A 133 -32.12 -23.14 -39.78
CA GLU A 133 -31.03 -24.08 -40.02
C GLU A 133 -31.50 -25.50 -40.38
N LEU A 134 -32.63 -25.95 -39.82
CA LEU A 134 -33.21 -27.22 -40.24
C LEU A 134 -34.12 -27.03 -41.44
N ASP A 135 -33.71 -27.57 -42.58
CA ASP A 135 -34.63 -27.80 -43.69
C ASP A 135 -35.68 -28.84 -43.26
N SER A 136 -36.82 -28.33 -42.80
CA SER A 136 -37.98 -29.14 -42.39
C SER A 136 -38.41 -30.13 -43.48
N THR A 137 -38.15 -29.81 -44.75
CA THR A 137 -38.39 -30.68 -45.90
C THR A 137 -37.45 -31.88 -45.87
N ALA A 138 -36.15 -31.67 -45.72
CA ALA A 138 -35.16 -32.75 -45.63
C ALA A 138 -35.43 -33.70 -44.46
N LEU A 139 -35.85 -33.16 -43.30
CA LEU A 139 -36.19 -33.98 -42.13
C LEU A 139 -37.47 -34.80 -42.37
N ARG A 140 -38.52 -34.21 -42.93
CA ARG A 140 -39.74 -34.93 -43.34
C ARG A 140 -39.43 -36.01 -44.36
N LEU A 141 -38.61 -35.72 -45.37
CA LEU A 141 -38.18 -36.69 -46.38
C LEU A 141 -37.41 -37.86 -45.76
N ARG A 142 -36.54 -37.60 -44.77
CA ARG A 142 -35.81 -38.66 -44.06
C ARG A 142 -36.74 -39.53 -43.21
N ILE A 143 -37.75 -38.94 -42.58
CA ILE A 143 -38.78 -39.69 -41.84
C ILE A 143 -39.56 -40.59 -42.79
N PHE A 144 -40.03 -40.06 -43.93
CA PHE A 144 -40.75 -40.86 -44.93
C PHE A 144 -39.89 -41.97 -45.54
N LYS A 145 -38.61 -41.70 -45.80
CA LYS A 145 -37.66 -42.74 -46.23
C LYS A 145 -37.45 -43.81 -45.16
N GLY A 146 -37.39 -43.44 -43.88
CA GLY A 146 -37.29 -44.37 -42.75
C GLY A 146 -38.55 -45.23 -42.54
N LEU A 147 -39.71 -44.69 -42.91
CA LEU A 147 -40.99 -45.41 -42.97
C LEU A 147 -41.11 -46.36 -44.16
N GLY A 148 -40.10 -46.41 -45.05
CA GLY A 148 -40.08 -47.31 -46.21
C GLY A 148 -40.66 -46.71 -47.48
N PHE A 149 -41.03 -45.43 -47.52
CA PHE A 149 -41.50 -44.76 -48.73
C PHE A 149 -40.31 -44.22 -49.53
N GLU A 150 -40.03 -44.83 -50.69
CA GLU A 150 -38.98 -44.39 -51.60
C GLU A 150 -39.56 -43.98 -52.97
N PRO A 151 -39.53 -42.68 -53.30
CA PRO A 151 -40.03 -42.19 -54.58
C PRO A 151 -39.03 -42.45 -55.71
N ILE A 152 -39.50 -43.05 -56.81
CA ILE A 152 -38.74 -43.20 -58.05
C ILE A 152 -39.20 -42.15 -59.06
N HIS A 153 -38.25 -41.34 -59.48
CA HIS A 153 -38.44 -40.29 -60.48
C HIS A 153 -37.97 -40.78 -61.86
N ASP A 154 -38.66 -40.35 -62.91
CA ASP A 154 -38.21 -40.52 -64.29
C ASP A 154 -37.05 -39.54 -64.61
N ASN A 155 -36.37 -39.73 -65.73
CA ASN A 155 -35.25 -38.92 -66.21
C ASN A 155 -35.60 -37.43 -66.43
N LYS A 156 -36.90 -37.08 -66.32
CA LYS A 156 -37.43 -35.71 -66.38
C LYS A 156 -37.80 -35.12 -65.00
N GLY A 157 -37.53 -35.84 -63.90
CA GLY A 157 -37.80 -35.40 -62.53
C GLY A 157 -39.24 -35.59 -62.05
N ASN A 158 -40.10 -36.24 -62.83
CA ASN A 158 -41.50 -36.50 -62.44
C ASN A 158 -41.62 -37.80 -61.64
N LEU A 159 -42.42 -37.79 -60.57
CA LEU A 159 -42.70 -38.97 -59.75
C LEU A 159 -43.48 -40.00 -60.58
N THR A 160 -42.89 -41.17 -60.81
CA THR A 160 -43.48 -42.20 -61.68
C THR A 160 -43.95 -43.40 -60.87
N LYS A 161 -43.21 -43.78 -59.84
CA LYS A 161 -43.53 -44.92 -58.97
C LYS A 161 -43.11 -44.61 -57.54
N MET A 162 -43.80 -45.20 -56.56
CA MET A 162 -43.35 -45.24 -55.18
C MET A 162 -43.11 -46.68 -54.78
N LEU A 163 -41.95 -46.94 -54.19
CA LEU A 163 -41.69 -48.17 -53.47
C LEU A 163 -42.11 -47.96 -52.03
N VAL A 164 -42.86 -48.91 -51.49
CA VAL A 164 -43.27 -48.95 -50.09
C VAL A 164 -42.71 -50.24 -49.50
N GLY A 165 -41.75 -50.10 -48.60
CA GLY A 165 -41.22 -51.19 -47.80
C GLY A 165 -42.11 -51.44 -46.58
N SER A 166 -42.63 -52.66 -46.46
CA SER A 166 -43.37 -53.10 -45.28
C SER A 166 -42.43 -53.39 -44.10
N LEU A 167 -42.99 -53.35 -42.88
CA LEU A 167 -42.31 -53.80 -41.66
C LEU A 167 -41.86 -55.27 -41.73
N THR A 168 -42.51 -56.08 -42.58
CA THR A 168 -42.20 -57.50 -42.80
C THR A 168 -41.06 -57.74 -43.80
N GLY A 169 -40.57 -56.68 -44.46
CA GLY A 169 -39.46 -56.72 -45.42
C GLY A 169 -39.88 -56.87 -46.89
N ASP A 170 -41.17 -56.98 -47.18
CA ASP A 170 -41.68 -57.00 -48.55
C ASP A 170 -41.75 -55.59 -49.16
N ILE A 171 -41.34 -55.47 -50.42
CA ILE A 171 -41.33 -54.20 -51.16
C ILE A 171 -42.47 -54.21 -52.18
N GLN A 172 -43.50 -53.38 -51.96
CA GLN A 172 -44.56 -53.16 -52.93
C GLN A 172 -44.30 -51.91 -53.77
N CYS A 173 -44.58 -52.01 -55.08
CA CYS A 173 -44.44 -50.89 -56.01
C CYS A 173 -45.81 -50.38 -56.43
N VAL A 174 -46.12 -49.13 -56.07
CA VAL A 174 -47.33 -48.43 -56.51
C VAL A 174 -46.95 -47.51 -57.67
N GLN A 175 -47.63 -47.64 -58.82
CA GLN A 175 -47.36 -46.83 -60.01
C GLN A 175 -48.37 -45.69 -60.11
N PHE A 176 -47.88 -44.48 -60.38
CA PHE A 176 -48.74 -43.32 -60.59
C PHE A 176 -49.05 -43.18 -62.09
N ASP A 177 -50.17 -43.76 -62.51
CA ASP A 177 -50.64 -43.75 -63.90
C ASP A 177 -51.66 -42.62 -64.19
N GLY A 178 -51.95 -41.77 -63.20
CA GLY A 178 -52.88 -40.64 -63.31
C GLY A 178 -54.34 -41.05 -63.47
N ARG A 179 -54.66 -42.34 -63.26
CA ARG A 179 -56.01 -42.89 -63.40
C ARG A 179 -56.81 -42.89 -62.11
N HIS A 180 -56.13 -42.80 -60.97
CA HIS A 180 -56.76 -42.83 -59.65
C HIS A 180 -56.71 -41.43 -59.04
N THR A 181 -57.63 -41.16 -58.12
CA THR A 181 -57.63 -39.91 -57.35
C THR A 181 -56.52 -39.93 -56.29
N GLU A 182 -56.08 -38.76 -55.83
CA GLU A 182 -55.04 -38.64 -54.80
C GLU A 182 -55.39 -39.39 -53.51
N VAL A 183 -56.69 -39.47 -53.17
CA VAL A 183 -57.19 -40.20 -52.01
C VAL A 183 -57.01 -41.70 -52.18
N GLU A 184 -57.35 -42.25 -53.34
CA GLU A 184 -57.19 -43.68 -53.65
C GLU A 184 -55.71 -44.12 -53.63
N TYR A 185 -54.81 -43.29 -54.17
CA TYR A 185 -53.37 -43.56 -54.06
C TYR A 185 -52.88 -43.51 -52.61
N THR A 186 -53.38 -42.58 -51.81
CA THR A 186 -53.02 -42.47 -50.39
C THR A 186 -53.44 -43.72 -49.62
N GLU A 187 -54.66 -44.21 -49.82
CA GLU A 187 -55.15 -45.44 -49.21
C GLU A 187 -54.33 -46.67 -49.63
N GLN A 188 -53.98 -46.78 -50.92
CA GLN A 188 -53.14 -47.86 -51.43
C GLN A 188 -51.74 -47.85 -50.81
N LEU A 189 -51.12 -46.67 -50.69
CA LEU A 189 -49.79 -46.49 -50.11
C LEU A 189 -49.75 -46.84 -48.61
N TRP A 190 -50.77 -46.41 -47.86
CA TRP A 190 -50.87 -46.76 -46.44
C TRP A 190 -51.21 -48.23 -46.21
N THR A 191 -52.06 -48.81 -47.06
CA THR A 191 -52.34 -50.26 -47.01
C THR A 191 -51.08 -51.07 -47.29
N ALA A 192 -50.28 -50.65 -48.27
CA ALA A 192 -49.00 -51.27 -48.61
C ALA A 192 -47.93 -51.14 -47.52
N ALA A 193 -47.97 -50.07 -46.72
CA ALA A 193 -47.04 -49.87 -45.62
C ALA A 193 -47.36 -50.70 -44.36
N ILE A 194 -48.64 -51.06 -44.18
CA ILE A 194 -49.13 -51.81 -43.01
C ILE A 194 -49.15 -53.33 -43.27
N SER A 195 -49.37 -53.74 -44.51
CA SER A 195 -49.37 -55.16 -44.94
C SER A 195 -47.99 -55.77 -44.86
#